data_AF-A0A218QE00-F1
#
_entry.id   AF-A0A218QE00-F1
#
_cell.length_a   1.000
_cell.length_b   1.000
_cell.length_c   1.000
_cell.angle_alpha   90.00
_cell.angle_beta   90.00
_cell.angle_gamma   90.00
#
_symmetry.space_group_name_H-M   'P 1'
#
loop_
_entity.id
_entity.type
_entity.pdbx_description
1 polymer ?
#
loop_
_entity_poly.entity_id
_entity_poly.type
_entity_poly.pdbx_seq_one_letter_code
_entity_poly.pdbx_strand_id
1 'polypeptide(L)'
;MPLPQAMDKNLYQPLSRPLFVYVNYHCAQVKPEVKEFVEFYLAKAAKLVNQVGYIPLSEEAYHLDFVQFNQGEVGTVFNGQAQLNLTLTEVLRKRATLF
;
A
#
# COMPACT_ATOMS: atom_id res chain seq x y z
N MET A 1 -18.28 -13.06 12.32
CA MET A 1 -17.10 -12.21 12.09
C MET A 1 -16.15 -12.98 11.19
N PRO A 2 -15.79 -12.51 9.99
CA PRO A 2 -14.89 -13.25 9.13
C PRO A 2 -13.45 -13.21 9.68
N LEU A 3 -12.74 -14.33 9.61
CA LEU A 3 -11.40 -14.51 10.17
C LEU A 3 -10.34 -13.75 9.33
N PRO A 4 -9.32 -13.12 9.94
CA PRO A 4 -8.22 -12.44 9.23
C PRO A 4 -7.54 -13.28 8.14
N GLN A 5 -7.43 -14.60 8.39
CA GLN A 5 -6.78 -15.57 7.50
C GLN A 5 -7.41 -15.70 6.10
N ALA A 6 -8.68 -15.31 5.94
CA ALA A 6 -9.33 -15.37 4.63
C ALA A 6 -9.06 -14.11 3.78
N MET A 7 -8.67 -12.99 4.38
CA MET A 7 -8.31 -11.78 3.62
C MET A 7 -6.96 -11.93 2.90
N ASP A 8 -6.00 -12.57 3.55
CA ASP A 8 -4.65 -12.81 3.01
C ASP A 8 -4.64 -13.67 1.74
N LYS A 9 -5.72 -14.43 1.49
CA LYS A 9 -5.86 -15.36 0.36
C LYS A 9 -6.73 -14.82 -0.77
N ASN A 10 -6.98 -13.51 -0.83
CA ASN A 10 -7.82 -12.92 -1.86
C ASN A 10 -9.30 -13.42 -1.84
N LEU A 11 -9.76 -14.05 -0.74
CA LEU A 11 -11.07 -14.73 -0.67
C LEU A 11 -12.26 -13.79 -0.46
N TYR A 12 -12.03 -12.49 -0.20
CA TYR A 12 -13.10 -11.50 0.04
C TYR A 12 -13.29 -10.50 -1.10
N GLN A 13 -12.85 -10.81 -2.32
CA GLN A 13 -13.34 -10.07 -3.49
C GLN A 13 -14.80 -10.45 -3.77
N PRO A 14 -15.71 -9.49 -4.05
CA PRO A 14 -15.47 -8.07 -4.34
C PRO A 14 -15.67 -7.11 -3.14
N LEU A 15 -15.86 -7.61 -1.93
CA LEU A 15 -16.24 -6.81 -0.75
C LEU A 15 -15.05 -6.12 -0.06
N SER A 16 -13.83 -6.63 -0.24
CA SER A 16 -12.60 -6.04 0.29
C SER A 16 -11.84 -5.29 -0.82
N ARG A 17 -11.50 -4.03 -0.58
CA ARG A 17 -10.77 -3.17 -1.53
C ARG A 17 -9.56 -2.51 -0.85
N PRO A 18 -8.37 -2.53 -1.47
CA PRO A 18 -7.23 -1.74 -0.97
C PRO A 18 -7.53 -0.25 -1.10
N LEU A 19 -7.09 0.53 -0.11
CA LEU A 19 -7.11 1.99 -0.15
C LEU A 19 -5.74 2.49 -0.57
N PHE A 20 -5.73 3.53 -1.40
CA PHE A 20 -4.50 4.13 -1.92
C PHE A 20 -4.34 5.54 -1.38
N VAL A 21 -3.10 5.89 -1.02
CA VAL A 21 -2.68 7.25 -0.70
C VAL A 21 -1.76 7.73 -1.82
N TYR A 22 -2.13 8.83 -2.48
CA TYR A 22 -1.32 9.42 -3.54
C TYR A 22 -0.41 10.49 -2.98
N VAL A 23 0.89 10.31 -3.16
CA VAL A 23 1.92 11.26 -2.74
C VAL A 23 2.59 11.84 -3.98
N ASN A 24 2.68 13.16 -4.05
CA ASN A 24 3.51 13.81 -5.06
C ASN A 24 4.99 13.61 -4.67
N TYR A 25 5.69 12.75 -5.41
CA TYR A 25 7.08 12.41 -5.12
C TYR A 25 8.00 13.63 -5.18
N HIS A 26 7.83 14.53 -6.15
CA HIS A 26 8.62 15.75 -6.22
C HIS A 26 8.46 16.60 -4.95
N CYS A 27 7.22 16.77 -4.45
CA CYS A 27 6.99 17.45 -3.17
C CYS A 27 7.69 16.74 -2.01
N ALA A 28 7.64 15.40 -1.94
CA ALA A 28 8.33 14.65 -0.90
C ALA A 28 9.86 14.80 -0.95
N GLN A 29 10.45 15.06 -2.12
CA GLN A 29 11.88 15.32 -2.26
C GLN A 29 12.27 16.74 -1.82
N VAL A 30 11.42 17.74 -2.11
CA VAL A 30 11.75 19.16 -1.81
C VAL A 30 11.30 19.62 -0.43
N LYS A 31 10.34 18.92 0.19
CA LYS A 31 9.75 19.27 1.49
C LYS A 31 9.96 18.13 2.50
N PRO A 32 10.89 18.27 3.45
CA PRO A 32 11.19 17.21 4.42
C PRO A 32 9.96 16.82 5.26
N GLU A 33 9.08 17.76 5.57
CA GLU A 33 7.85 17.51 6.33
C GLU A 33 6.88 16.54 5.62
N VAL A 34 6.87 16.56 4.28
CA VAL A 34 6.05 15.64 3.48
C VAL A 34 6.66 14.24 3.51
N LYS A 35 7.99 14.15 3.39
CA LYS A 35 8.70 12.87 3.50
C LYS A 35 8.49 12.23 4.88
N GLU A 36 8.72 12.99 5.94
CA GLU A 36 8.56 12.52 7.31
C GLU A 36 7.12 12.06 7.60
N PHE A 37 6.11 12.78 7.09
CA PHE A 37 4.72 12.36 7.22
C PHE A 37 4.46 11.00 6.58
N VAL A 38 4.96 10.76 5.37
CA VAL A 38 4.77 9.49 4.66
C VAL A 38 5.48 8.35 5.37
N GLU A 39 6.73 8.55 5.80
CA GLU A 39 7.47 7.55 6.56
C GLU A 39 6.81 7.22 7.90
N PHE A 40 6.35 8.24 8.63
CA PHE A 40 5.58 8.06 9.86
C PHE A 40 4.28 7.29 9.61
N TYR A 41 3.54 7.66 8.55
CA TYR A 41 2.30 6.99 8.18
C TYR A 41 2.56 5.50 7.93
N LEU A 42 3.54 5.15 7.10
CA LEU A 42 3.88 3.74 6.81
C LEU A 42 4.34 2.98 8.06
N ALA A 43 5.10 3.62 8.95
CA ALA A 43 5.58 3.01 10.19
C ALA A 43 4.48 2.80 11.26
N LYS A 44 3.39 3.57 11.22
CA LYS A 44 2.32 3.53 12.24
C LYS A 44 0.99 3.02 11.73
N ALA A 45 0.77 2.97 10.41
CA ALA A 45 -0.50 2.64 9.77
C ALA A 45 -1.09 1.34 10.31
N ALA A 46 -0.29 0.27 10.40
CA ALA A 46 -0.75 -1.04 10.90
C ALA A 46 -1.44 -0.97 12.27
N LYS A 47 -1.00 -0.07 13.17
CA LYS A 47 -1.60 0.12 14.48
C LYS A 47 -2.81 1.05 14.43
N LEU A 48 -2.72 2.13 13.67
CA LEU A 48 -3.77 3.15 13.59
C LEU A 48 -5.02 2.64 12.88
N VAL A 49 -4.88 1.90 11.78
CA VAL A 49 -6.00 1.39 10.99
C VAL A 49 -6.87 0.40 11.77
N ASN A 50 -6.26 -0.41 12.64
CA ASN A 50 -6.98 -1.31 13.54
C ASN A 50 -7.91 -0.58 14.51
N GLN A 51 -7.53 0.62 14.97
CA GLN A 51 -8.32 1.41 15.92
C GLN A 51 -9.58 2.01 15.29
N VAL A 52 -9.53 2.26 13.97
CA VAL A 52 -10.62 2.86 13.20
C VAL A 52 -11.46 1.84 12.42
N GLY A 53 -11.25 0.54 12.68
CA GLY A 53 -12.04 -0.54 12.09
C GLY A 53 -11.63 -0.99 10.68
N TYR A 54 -10.48 -0.54 10.18
CA TYR A 54 -9.88 -1.05 8.95
C TYR A 54 -9.00 -2.27 9.23
N ILE A 55 -8.83 -3.12 8.22
CA ILE A 55 -7.89 -4.24 8.27
C ILE A 55 -6.50 -3.75 7.82
N PRO A 56 -5.44 -3.94 8.63
CA PRO A 56 -4.09 -3.56 8.24
C PRO A 56 -3.58 -4.42 7.09
N LEU A 57 -2.66 -3.87 6.31
CA LEU A 57 -1.90 -4.66 5.35
C LEU A 57 -0.92 -5.60 6.08
N SER A 58 -0.40 -6.58 5.36
CA SER A 58 0.71 -7.41 5.86
C SER A 58 1.94 -6.55 6.13
N GLU A 59 2.78 -6.99 7.07
CA GLU A 59 4.05 -6.31 7.37
C GLU A 59 4.94 -6.19 6.12
N GLU A 60 4.95 -7.21 5.28
CA GLU A 60 5.67 -7.20 4.00
C GLU A 60 5.16 -6.09 3.07
N ALA A 61 3.85 -5.89 2.97
CA ALA A 61 3.29 -4.84 2.11
C ALA A 61 3.71 -3.44 2.57
N TYR A 62 3.66 -3.16 3.88
CA TYR A 62 4.15 -1.88 4.42
C TYR A 62 5.66 -1.70 4.20
N HIS A 63 6.44 -2.77 4.31
CA HIS A 63 7.88 -2.72 4.03
C HIS A 63 8.15 -2.42 2.56
N LEU A 64 7.44 -3.07 1.63
CA LEU A 64 7.54 -2.80 0.20
C LEU A 64 7.19 -1.34 -0.12
N ASP A 65 6.10 -0.81 0.43
CA ASP A 65 5.70 0.59 0.25
C ASP A 65 6.79 1.55 0.73
N PHE A 66 7.41 1.27 1.89
CA PHE A 66 8.50 2.09 2.44
C PHE A 66 9.75 2.07 1.55
N VAL A 67 10.12 0.90 1.04
CA VAL A 67 11.27 0.72 0.14
C VAL A 67 11.00 1.44 -1.19
N GLN A 68 9.85 1.23 -1.81
CA GLN A 68 9.46 1.86 -3.07
C GLN A 68 9.47 3.38 -2.97
N PHE A 69 8.88 3.93 -1.90
CA PHE A 69 8.88 5.36 -1.64
C PHE A 69 10.30 5.93 -1.51
N ASN A 70 11.18 5.26 -0.77
CA ASN A 70 12.56 5.72 -0.56
C ASN A 70 13.48 5.50 -1.77
N GLN A 71 13.18 4.53 -2.63
CA GLN A 71 13.90 4.30 -3.87
C GLN A 71 13.45 5.22 -5.02
N GLY A 72 12.37 5.96 -4.82
CA GLY A 72 11.80 6.84 -5.85
C GLY A 72 11.11 6.09 -6.98
N GLU A 73 10.59 4.89 -6.69
CA GLU A 73 9.72 4.19 -7.63
C GLU A 73 8.38 4.94 -7.71
N VAL A 74 8.16 5.64 -8.83
CA VAL A 74 6.94 6.40 -9.10
C VAL A 74 6.04 5.66 -10.10
N GLY A 75 4.75 5.95 -10.05
CA GLY A 75 3.73 5.27 -10.86
C GLY A 75 2.89 4.29 -10.04
N THR A 76 2.16 3.42 -10.72
CA THR A 76 1.34 2.40 -10.05
C THR A 76 1.44 1.05 -10.76
N VAL A 77 1.66 0.00 -9.98
CA VAL A 77 1.65 -1.40 -10.43
C VAL A 77 0.30 -1.85 -10.96
N PHE A 78 -0.77 -1.10 -10.65
CA PHE A 78 -2.12 -1.40 -11.10
C PHE A 78 -2.34 -1.01 -12.56
N ASN A 79 -1.49 -0.17 -13.16
CA ASN A 79 -1.52 0.17 -14.59
C ASN A 79 -2.92 0.59 -15.13
N GLY A 80 -3.75 1.20 -14.29
CA GLY A 80 -5.15 1.56 -14.61
C GLY A 80 -6.14 0.39 -14.66
N GLN A 81 -5.73 -0.84 -14.33
CA GLN A 81 -6.56 -2.04 -14.34
C GLN A 81 -6.63 -2.69 -12.95
N ALA A 82 -7.83 -3.10 -12.55
CA ALA A 82 -7.99 -3.90 -11.33
C ALA A 82 -7.33 -5.28 -11.51
N GLN A 83 -6.28 -5.56 -10.76
CA GLN A 83 -5.59 -6.86 -10.76
C GLN A 83 -6.36 -7.85 -9.87
N LEU A 84 -7.50 -8.36 -10.35
CA LEU A 84 -8.41 -9.21 -9.56
C LEU A 84 -7.80 -10.58 -9.23
N ASN A 85 -6.91 -11.09 -10.09
CA ASN A 85 -6.37 -12.45 -10.00
C ASN A 85 -5.16 -12.60 -9.08
N LEU A 86 -4.72 -11.52 -8.43
CA LEU A 86 -3.50 -11.49 -7.63
C LEU A 86 -3.79 -10.98 -6.22
N THR A 87 -3.05 -11.48 -5.25
CA THR A 87 -3.01 -10.90 -3.90
C THR A 87 -2.34 -9.53 -3.93
N LEU A 88 -2.64 -8.69 -2.95
CA LEU A 88 -2.03 -7.36 -2.85
C LEU A 88 -0.50 -7.42 -2.83
N THR A 89 0.09 -8.34 -2.06
CA THR A 89 1.55 -8.51 -1.99
C THR A 89 2.14 -8.90 -3.35
N GLU A 90 1.50 -9.80 -4.10
CA GLU A 90 1.94 -10.18 -5.45
C GLU A 90 1.88 -8.99 -6.41
N VAL A 91 0.89 -8.12 -6.27
CA VAL A 91 0.77 -6.88 -7.05
C VAL A 91 1.88 -5.90 -6.67
N LEU A 92 2.14 -5.68 -5.38
CA LEU A 92 3.16 -4.74 -4.91
C LEU A 92 4.59 -5.18 -5.25
N ARG A 93 4.85 -6.50 -5.38
CA ARG A 93 6.15 -7.01 -5.85
C ARG A 93 6.40 -6.77 -7.34
N LYS A 94 5.35 -6.51 -8.14
CA LYS A 94 5.55 -6.08 -9.53
C LYS A 94 6.17 -4.69 -9.51
N ARG A 95 7.05 -4.39 -10.46
CA ARG A 95 7.54 -3.02 -10.64
C ARG A 95 6.50 -2.18 -11.37
N ALA A 96 6.29 -0.94 -10.92
CA ALA A 96 5.51 0.02 -11.67
C ALA A 96 6.20 0.25 -13.02
N THR A 97 5.46 0.06 -14.11
CA THR A 97 5.95 0.45 -15.43
C THR A 97 5.62 1.93 -15.59
N LEU A 98 6.65 2.77 -15.72
CA LEU A 98 6.48 4.17 -16.10
C LEU A 98 5.86 4.19 -17.50
N PHE A 99 4.73 4.88 -17.65
CA PHE A 99 4.24 5.32 -18.95
C PHE A 99 4.99 6.56 -19.40
#